data_AF-A0A6P9EUT8-F1
#
_entry.id   AF-A0A6P9EUT8-F1
#
_cell.length_a   1.000
_cell.length_b   1.000
_cell.length_c   1.000
_cell.angle_alpha   90.00
_cell.angle_beta   90.00
_cell.angle_gamma   90.00
#
_symmetry.space_group_name_H-M   'P 1'
#
loop_
_entity.id
_entity.type
_entity.pdbx_description
1 polymer ?
#
loop_
_entity_poly.entity_id
_entity_poly.type
_entity_poly.pdbx_seq_one_letter_code
_entity_poly.pdbx_strand_id
1 'polypeptide(L)'
;MDKVTRLVSEKGIVIFSKSSCCMCYAVIILFKELGVKPLVHEIDEDPEGREIEKALMRLGCNAPVPAVFIGGTLVGSTNEVMSLHLKG
;
A
#
# COMPACT_ATOMS: atom_id res chain seq x y z
N MET A 1 9.64 14.33 9.10
CA MET A 1 8.49 13.95 8.25
C MET A 1 8.81 12.63 7.62
N ASP A 2 8.06 11.58 7.93
CA ASP A 2 8.24 10.26 7.34
C ASP A 2 8.00 10.31 5.83
N LYS A 3 8.88 9.66 5.04
CA LYS A 3 8.80 9.62 3.55
C LYS A 3 7.43 9.10 3.09
N VAL A 4 6.90 8.10 3.80
CA VAL A 4 5.55 7.55 3.61
C VAL A 4 4.49 8.66 3.69
N THR A 5 4.49 9.48 4.74
CA THR A 5 3.50 10.56 4.92
C THR A 5 3.53 11.55 3.76
N ARG A 6 4.70 11.82 3.18
CA ARG A 6 4.82 12.70 2.00
C ARG A 6 4.23 12.06 0.75
N LEU A 7 4.53 10.77 0.53
CA LEU A 7 4.00 10.00 -0.60
C LEU A 7 2.47 9.83 -0.50
N VAL A 8 1.94 9.62 0.69
CA VAL A 8 0.50 9.41 0.91
C VAL A 8 -0.28 10.72 1.02
N SER A 9 0.39 11.85 1.26
CA SER A 9 -0.25 13.17 1.31
C SER A 9 -0.76 13.64 -0.05
N GLU A 10 -0.36 13.00 -1.15
CA GLU A 10 -0.98 13.23 -2.45
C GLU A 10 -2.44 12.77 -2.44
N LYS A 11 -3.33 13.57 -3.03
CA LYS A 11 -4.75 13.22 -3.17
C LYS A 11 -4.88 12.02 -4.12
N GLY A 12 -4.94 10.81 -3.59
CA GLY A 12 -5.08 9.60 -4.38
C GLY A 12 -5.04 8.31 -3.54
N ILE A 13 -4.99 7.19 -4.24
CA ILE A 13 -4.73 5.86 -3.66
C ILE A 13 -3.25 5.55 -3.88
N VAL A 14 -2.53 5.25 -2.80
CA VAL A 14 -1.11 4.86 -2.84
C VAL A 14 -0.97 3.46 -2.29
N ILE A 15 -0.33 2.58 -3.04
CA ILE A 15 -0.09 1.18 -2.70
C ILE A 15 1.42 0.99 -2.62
N PHE A 16 1.91 0.64 -1.44
CA PHE A 16 3.29 0.17 -1.29
C PHE A 16 3.33 -1.33 -1.57
N SER A 17 4.15 -1.75 -2.53
CA SER A 17 4.31 -3.15 -2.92
C SER A 17 5.77 -3.57 -2.99
N LYS A 18 5.99 -4.88 -3.10
CA LYS A 18 7.28 -5.46 -3.51
C LYS A 18 7.09 -6.26 -4.79
N SER A 19 8.05 -6.22 -5.70
CA SER A 19 8.06 -7.02 -6.94
C SER A 19 7.96 -8.53 -6.65
N SER A 20 8.52 -8.97 -5.53
CA SER A 20 8.50 -10.36 -5.06
C SER A 20 7.21 -10.81 -4.36
N CYS A 21 6.19 -9.95 -4.24
CA CYS A 21 4.98 -10.24 -3.49
C CYS A 21 3.74 -10.49 -4.38
N CYS A 22 3.32 -11.76 -4.49
CA CYS A 22 2.12 -12.16 -5.23
C CYS A 22 0.82 -11.49 -4.73
N MET A 23 0.71 -11.24 -3.43
CA MET A 23 -0.46 -10.59 -2.84
C MET A 23 -0.56 -9.12 -3.23
N CYS A 24 0.57 -8.43 -3.45
CA CYS A 24 0.55 -7.05 -3.94
C CYS A 24 -0.08 -6.98 -5.33
N TYR A 25 0.24 -7.93 -6.20
CA TYR A 25 -0.31 -8.00 -7.56
C TYR A 25 -1.84 -8.15 -7.53
N ALA A 26 -2.38 -9.01 -6.66
CA ALA A 26 -3.82 -9.18 -6.50
C ALA A 26 -4.52 -7.88 -6.08
N VAL A 27 -3.96 -7.14 -5.11
CA VAL A 27 -4.51 -5.85 -4.66
C VAL A 27 -4.48 -4.82 -5.79
N ILE A 28 -3.38 -4.74 -6.54
CA ILE A 28 -3.25 -3.81 -7.66
C ILE A 28 -4.31 -4.11 -8.74
N ILE A 29 -4.53 -5.39 -9.06
CA ILE A 29 -5.58 -5.80 -10.00
C ILE A 29 -6.96 -5.41 -9.47
N LEU A 30 -7.27 -5.69 -8.20
CA LEU A 30 -8.55 -5.34 -7.60
C LEU A 30 -8.87 -3.85 -7.78
N PHE A 31 -7.92 -2.96 -7.47
CA PHE A 31 -8.13 -1.53 -7.67
C PHE A 31 -8.32 -1.15 -9.15
N LYS A 32 -7.59 -1.80 -10.06
CA LYS A 32 -7.77 -1.61 -11.51
C LYS A 32 -9.15 -2.08 -11.97
N GLU A 33 -9.65 -3.22 -11.47
CA GLU A 33 -10.98 -3.75 -11.78
C GLU A 33 -12.10 -2.85 -11.25
N LEU A 34 -11.87 -2.20 -10.11
CA LEU A 34 -12.76 -1.16 -9.58
C LEU A 34 -12.74 0.15 -10.40
N GLY A 35 -11.95 0.22 -11.48
CA GLY A 35 -11.82 1.41 -12.32
C GLY A 35 -11.01 2.53 -11.69
N VAL A 36 -10.28 2.25 -10.59
CA VAL A 36 -9.43 3.23 -9.92
C VAL A 36 -7.98 3.03 -10.33
N LYS A 37 -7.23 4.12 -10.48
CA LYS A 37 -5.80 4.08 -10.80
C LYS A 37 -4.98 4.33 -9.53
N PRO A 38 -4.53 3.28 -8.81
CA PRO A 38 -3.65 3.46 -7.68
C PRO A 38 -2.24 3.85 -8.14
N LEU A 39 -1.55 4.66 -7.34
CA LEU A 39 -0.12 4.86 -7.44
C LEU A 39 0.57 3.69 -6.74
N VAL A 40 1.28 2.86 -7.51
CA VAL A 40 2.05 1.74 -6.97
C VAL A 40 3.48 2.20 -6.74
N HIS A 41 3.99 1.99 -5.53
CA HIS A 41 5.35 2.31 -5.14
C HIS A 41 6.07 1.02 -4.72
N GLU A 42 6.98 0.57 -5.58
CA GLU A 42 7.77 -0.63 -5.35
C GLU A 42 8.93 -0.34 -4.40
N ILE A 43 8.79 -0.78 -3.15
CA ILE A 43 9.75 -0.46 -2.10
C ILE A 43 11.04 -1.29 -2.20
N ASP A 44 11.05 -2.38 -2.96
CA ASP A 44 12.25 -3.17 -3.22
C ASP A 44 13.11 -2.62 -4.37
N GLU A 45 12.52 -1.78 -5.23
CA GLU A 45 13.26 -1.03 -6.24
C GLU A 45 13.75 0.34 -5.74
N ASP A 46 13.16 0.87 -4.65
CA ASP A 46 13.59 2.14 -4.05
C ASP A 46 14.82 1.92 -3.13
N PRO A 47 15.91 2.69 -3.29
CA PRO A 47 17.11 2.57 -2.45
C PRO A 47 16.85 2.88 -0.97
N GLU A 48 15.77 3.61 -0.66
CA GLU A 48 15.29 3.90 0.68
C GLU A 48 14.15 2.96 1.14
N GLY A 49 13.92 1.86 0.42
CA GLY A 49 12.89 0.87 0.73
C GLY A 49 12.83 0.46 2.20
N ARG A 50 14.01 0.25 2.82
CA ARG A 50 14.12 -0.13 4.23
C ARG A 50 13.60 0.94 5.20
N GLU A 51 13.75 2.21 4.87
CA GLU A 51 13.21 3.32 5.67
C GLU A 51 11.70 3.42 5.49
N ILE A 52 11.20 3.16 4.28
CA ILE A 52 9.76 3.06 3.99
C ILE A 52 9.13 1.93 4.80
N GLU A 53 9.73 0.73 4.80
CA GLU A 53 9.23 -0.41 5.59
C GLU A 53 9.13 -0.07 7.09
N LYS A 54 10.17 0.54 7.66
CA LYS A 54 10.14 0.97 9.06
C LYS A 54 9.04 1.99 9.33
N ALA A 55 8.85 2.95 8.43
CA ALA A 55 7.80 3.95 8.56
C ALA A 55 6.40 3.31 8.49
N LEU A 56 6.19 2.34 7.59
CA LEU A 56 4.95 1.57 7.51
C LEU A 56 4.68 0.79 8.80
N MET A 57 5.71 0.12 9.34
CA MET A 57 5.60 -0.57 10.64
C MET A 57 5.26 0.39 11.79
N ARG A 58 5.84 1.61 11.79
CA ARG A 58 5.52 2.65 12.78
C ARG A 58 4.11 3.21 12.66
N LEU A 59 3.55 3.22 11.45
CA LEU A 59 2.16 3.61 11.18
C LEU A 59 1.14 2.54 11.59
N GLY A 60 1.59 1.38 12.06
CA GLY A 60 0.73 0.30 12.54
C GLY A 60 0.46 -0.79 11.51
N CYS A 61 1.18 -0.81 10.37
CA CYS A 61 1.14 -1.98 9.50
C CYS A 61 1.86 -3.15 10.17
N ASN A 62 1.17 -4.27 10.37
CA ASN A 62 1.78 -5.52 10.86
C ASN A 62 2.73 -6.17 9.83
N ALA A 63 2.52 -5.88 8.55
CA ALA A 63 3.38 -6.30 7.46
C ALA A 63 3.72 -5.08 6.58
N PRO A 64 4.98 -4.93 6.14
CA PRO A 64 5.40 -3.78 5.35
C PRO A 64 4.70 -3.69 3.99
N VAL A 65 4.28 -4.81 3.39
CA VAL A 65 3.55 -4.81 2.12
C VAL A 65 2.53 -5.96 2.03
N PRO A 66 1.47 -5.80 1.22
CA PRO A 66 1.01 -4.53 0.64
C PRO A 66 0.40 -3.63 1.71
N ALA A 67 0.75 -2.34 1.65
CA ALA A 67 0.16 -1.30 2.48
C ALA A 67 -0.61 -0.31 1.59
N VAL A 68 -1.90 -0.13 1.87
CA VAL A 68 -2.79 0.71 1.06
C VAL A 68 -3.17 1.97 1.82
N PHE A 69 -2.95 3.10 1.18
CA PHE A 69 -3.33 4.42 1.67
C PHE A 69 -4.34 5.06 0.73
N ILE A 70 -5.37 5.67 1.31
CA ILE A 70 -6.40 6.41 0.56
C ILE A 70 -6.50 7.79 1.18
N GLY A 71 -6.19 8.83 0.39
CA GLY A 71 -6.24 10.22 0.85
C GLY A 71 -5.37 10.49 2.08
N GLY A 72 -4.19 9.88 2.16
CA GLY A 72 -3.26 10.03 3.29
C GLY A 72 -3.57 9.19 4.52
N THR A 73 -4.68 8.45 4.53
CA THR A 73 -5.05 7.56 5.63
C THR A 73 -4.68 6.12 5.29
N LEU A 74 -4.05 5.42 6.23
CA LEU A 74 -3.80 3.98 6.12
C LEU A 74 -5.14 3.25 6.22
N VAL A 75 -5.53 2.54 5.17
CA VAL A 75 -6.80 1.80 5.13
C VAL A 75 -6.63 0.34 5.56
N GLY A 76 -5.43 -0.22 5.42
CA GLY A 76 -5.11 -1.54 5.94
C GLY A 76 -4.17 -2.36 5.05
N SER A 77 -3.72 -3.51 5.58
CA SER A 77 -3.00 -4.54 4.82
C SER A 77 -3.95 -5.39 3.98
N THR A 78 -3.42 -6.25 3.08
CA THR A 78 -4.21 -7.11 2.17
C THR A 78 -5.40 -7.78 2.82
N ASN A 79 -5.25 -8.26 4.05
CA ASN A 79 -6.31 -9.01 4.72
C ASN A 79 -7.54 -8.16 5.03
N GLU A 80 -7.41 -6.87 5.32
CA GLU A 80 -8.57 -6.00 5.53
C GLU A 80 -9.23 -5.61 4.22
N VAL A 81 -8.43 -5.28 3.19
CA VAL A 81 -8.95 -4.96 1.85
C VAL A 81 -9.65 -6.17 1.22
N MET A 82 -9.07 -7.37 1.35
CA MET A 82 -9.67 -8.62 0.85
C MET A 82 -10.85 -9.07 1.72
N SER A 83 -10.81 -8.87 3.04
CA SER A 83 -11.96 -9.18 3.90
C SER A 83 -13.14 -8.25 3.64
N LEU A 84 -12.90 -7.00 3.25
CA LEU A 84 -13.95 -6.08 2.79
C LEU A 84 -14.56 -6.54 1.46
N HIS A 85 -13.78 -7.16 0.57
CA HIS A 85 -14.30 -7.73 -0.68
C HIS A 85 -15.11 -9.03 -0.46
N LEU A 86 -14.78 -9.84 0.55
CA LEU A 86 -15.52 -11.06 0.90
C LEU A 86 -16.83 -10.81 1.66
N LYS A 87 -17.05 -9.59 2.16
CA LYS A 87 -18.29 -9.19 2.87
C LYS A 87 -19.34 -8.58 1.94
N GLY A 88 -19.45 -9.10 0.72
CA GLY A 88 -20.53 -8.74 -0.23
C GLY A 88 -21.91 -8.73 0.41
#